data_AF-A0ABD7YFX4-F1
#
_entry.id   AF-A0ABD7YFX4-F1
#
_cell.length_a   1.000
_cell.length_b   1.000
_cell.length_c   1.000
_cell.angle_alpha   90.00
_cell.angle_beta   90.00
_cell.angle_gamma   90.00
#
_symmetry.space_group_name_H-M   'P 1'
#
loop_
_entity.id
_entity.type
_entity.pdbx_description
1 polymer ?
#
loop_
_entity_poly.entity_id
_entity_poly.type
_entity_poly.pdbx_seq_one_letter_code
_entity_poly.pdbx_strand_id
1 'polypeptide(L)'
;MLDPNAQAGWAGCVSLGPTEVRLWIVKGTQCATGHDQDFSLADVLEAGLRAKITGLNEREREAVIADCIADTLAQIADMNQLVHEYANEN
;
A
#
# COMPACT_ATOMS: atom_id res chain seq x y z
N MET A 1 12.37 14.71 -31.27
CA MET A 1 13.44 14.42 -30.29
C MET A 1 12.96 14.98 -28.96
N LEU A 2 12.45 14.12 -28.07
CA LEU A 2 11.96 14.54 -26.76
C LEU A 2 13.16 14.77 -25.84
N ASP A 3 13.11 15.84 -25.05
CA ASP A 3 14.16 16.26 -24.14
C ASP A 3 14.43 15.18 -23.08
N PRO A 4 15.63 14.58 -23.00
CA PRO A 4 15.96 13.58 -21.99
C PRO A 4 15.99 14.14 -20.56
N ASN A 5 15.88 15.48 -20.39
CA ASN A 5 15.77 16.15 -19.10
C ASN A 5 14.33 16.53 -18.71
N ALA A 6 13.31 16.08 -19.45
CA ALA A 6 11.91 16.23 -19.05
C ALA A 6 11.58 15.30 -17.86
N GLN A 7 11.97 15.75 -16.66
CA GLN A 7 11.65 15.20 -15.33
C GLN A 7 11.77 13.67 -15.20
N ALA A 8 12.96 13.21 -14.79
CA ALA A 8 13.08 11.97 -14.04
C ALA A 8 12.39 12.13 -12.67
N GLY A 9 11.05 12.17 -12.68
CA GLY A 9 10.23 12.30 -11.48
C GLY A 9 10.25 11.02 -10.64
N TRP A 10 9.85 11.15 -9.38
CA TRP A 10 9.55 10.00 -8.53
C TRP A 10 8.08 9.61 -8.73
N ALA A 11 7.79 8.31 -8.79
CA ALA A 11 6.43 7.78 -8.79
C ALA A 11 6.21 6.83 -7.61
N GLY A 12 5.00 6.86 -7.05
CA GLY A 12 4.54 5.90 -6.04
C GLY A 12 3.63 4.86 -6.69
N CYS A 13 3.82 3.60 -6.31
CA CYS A 13 3.17 2.45 -6.90
C CYS A 13 2.59 1.53 -5.82
N VAL A 14 1.53 0.80 -6.17
CA VAL A 14 0.86 -0.14 -5.28
C VAL A 14 0.51 -1.42 -6.03
N SER A 15 0.66 -2.56 -5.36
CA SER A 15 0.20 -3.87 -5.80
C SER A 15 -0.74 -4.37 -4.73
N LEU A 16 -2.01 -4.53 -5.11
CA LEU A 16 -3.03 -5.14 -4.28
C LEU A 16 -3.19 -6.59 -4.80
N GLY A 17 -2.19 -7.44 -4.53
CA GLY A 17 -2.24 -8.84 -4.94
C GLY A 17 -3.05 -9.69 -3.95
N PRO A 18 -3.52 -10.90 -4.35
CA PRO A 18 -4.23 -11.81 -3.46
C PRO A 18 -3.36 -12.34 -2.29
N THR A 19 -2.03 -12.28 -2.43
CA THR A 19 -1.08 -12.77 -1.43
C THR A 19 -0.22 -11.68 -0.82
N GLU A 20 0.00 -10.55 -1.49
CA GLU A 20 0.87 -9.48 -0.99
C GLU A 20 0.32 -8.09 -1.37
N VAL A 21 0.14 -7.25 -0.35
CA VAL A 21 -0.19 -5.83 -0.51
C VAL A 21 1.04 -4.98 -0.23
N ARG A 22 1.59 -4.38 -1.29
CA ARG A 22 2.88 -3.66 -1.26
C ARG A 22 2.76 -2.26 -1.82
N LEU A 23 3.56 -1.37 -1.27
CA LEU A 23 3.78 0.00 -1.73
C LEU A 23 5.24 0.14 -2.12
N TRP A 24 5.55 0.73 -3.27
CA TRP A 24 6.94 0.99 -3.63
C TRP A 24 7.11 2.30 -4.37
N ILE A 25 8.33 2.82 -4.35
CA ILE A 25 8.72 4.05 -5.00
C ILE A 25 9.68 3.71 -6.14
N VAL A 26 9.45 4.31 -7.30
CA VAL A 26 10.29 4.14 -8.49
C VAL A 26 10.78 5.50 -8.98
N LYS A 27 12.05 5.58 -9.39
CA LYS A 27 12.57 6.72 -10.13
C LYS A 27 12.20 6.60 -11.61
N GLY A 28 11.19 7.36 -12.01
CA GLY A 28 10.63 7.35 -13.35
C GLY A 28 9.15 7.75 -13.35
N THR A 29 8.53 7.73 -14.52
CA THR A 29 7.14 8.14 -14.70
C THR A 29 6.15 6.96 -14.68
N GLN A 30 6.62 5.71 -14.60
CA GLN A 30 5.79 4.51 -14.69
C GLN A 30 6.28 3.41 -13.74
N CYS A 31 5.34 2.68 -13.14
CA CYS A 31 5.56 1.52 -12.24
C CYS A 31 6.13 0.29 -12.96
N ALA A 32 6.96 0.47 -13.99
CA ALA A 32 7.42 -0.58 -14.90
C ALA A 32 8.91 -0.90 -14.75
N THR A 33 9.73 -0.02 -14.16
CA THR A 33 11.19 -0.18 -14.13
C THR A 33 11.82 0.36 -12.85
N GLY A 34 12.36 -0.54 -12.02
CA GLY A 34 13.14 -0.26 -10.80
C GLY A 34 12.29 -0.27 -9.54
N HIS A 35 12.75 -0.93 -8.47
CA HIS A 35 12.22 -0.76 -7.11
C HIS A 35 13.31 -0.03 -6.33
N ASP A 36 13.13 1.28 -6.09
CA ASP A 36 14.11 2.02 -5.28
C ASP A 36 13.84 1.80 -3.78
N GLN A 37 12.56 1.73 -3.39
CA GLN A 37 12.12 1.44 -2.02
C GLN A 37 10.83 0.63 -2.05
N ASP A 38 10.75 -0.46 -1.29
CA ASP A 38 9.59 -1.35 -1.18
C ASP A 38 9.13 -1.40 0.28
N PHE A 39 7.82 -1.31 0.50
CA PHE A 39 7.19 -1.22 1.80
C PHE A 39 5.98 -2.16 1.87
N SER A 40 5.87 -2.87 2.99
CA SER A 40 4.63 -3.53 3.40
C SER A 40 3.56 -2.48 3.68
N LEU A 41 2.35 -2.66 3.15
CA LEU A 41 1.24 -1.75 3.48
C LEU A 41 0.92 -1.81 4.98
N ALA A 42 1.05 -2.99 5.60
CA ALA A 42 0.81 -3.15 7.04
C ALA A 42 1.76 -2.25 7.85
N ASP A 43 3.04 -2.23 7.50
CA ASP A 43 4.07 -1.47 8.23
C ASP A 43 3.85 0.05 8.06
N VAL A 44 3.45 0.47 6.86
CA VAL A 44 3.12 1.87 6.58
C VAL A 44 1.88 2.31 7.36
N LEU A 45 0.85 1.48 7.41
CA LEU A 45 -0.36 1.74 8.19
C LEU A 45 -0.03 1.78 9.69
N GLU A 46 0.76 0.83 10.20
CA GLU A 46 1.20 0.78 11.59
C GLU A 46 1.93 2.07 11.98
N ALA A 47 2.92 2.49 11.19
CA ALA A 47 3.67 3.71 11.43
C ALA A 47 2.77 4.96 11.44
N GLY A 48 1.84 5.03 10.48
CA GLY A 48 0.85 6.11 10.39
C GLY A 48 -0.10 6.15 11.59
N LEU A 49 -0.64 5.01 11.99
CA LEU A 49 -1.56 4.89 13.13
C LEU A 49 -0.86 5.21 14.46
N ARG A 50 0.37 4.71 14.68
CA ARG A 50 1.16 5.07 15.86
C ARG A 50 1.42 6.57 15.97
N ALA A 51 1.61 7.26 14.85
CA ALA A 51 1.82 8.70 14.81
C ALA A 51 0.53 9.51 15.05
N LYS A 52 -0.65 8.92 14.82
CA LYS A 52 -1.94 9.64 14.85
C LYS A 52 -2.80 9.32 16.07
N ILE A 53 -2.74 8.11 16.61
CA ILE A 53 -3.56 7.69 17.75
C ILE A 53 -2.99 8.32 19.03
N THR A 54 -3.81 9.13 19.69
CA THR A 54 -3.50 9.80 20.96
C THR A 54 -4.57 9.52 21.99
N GLY A 55 -4.22 9.58 23.28
CA GLY A 55 -5.19 9.46 24.39
C GLY A 55 -5.46 8.03 24.88
N LEU A 56 -4.86 7.02 24.24
CA LEU A 56 -4.86 5.63 24.69
C LEU A 56 -3.55 5.29 25.42
N ASN A 57 -3.60 4.31 26.32
CA ASN A 57 -2.35 3.73 26.82
C ASN A 57 -1.70 2.84 25.74
N GLU A 58 -0.46 2.43 25.98
CA GLU A 58 0.33 1.66 25.00
C GLU A 58 -0.39 0.36 24.59
N ARG A 59 -0.90 -0.42 25.55
CA ARG A 59 -1.57 -1.69 25.27
C ARG A 59 -2.86 -1.50 24.45
N GLU A 60 -3.67 -0.50 24.80
CA GLU A 60 -4.89 -0.16 24.07
C GLU A 60 -4.57 0.30 22.65
N ARG A 61 -3.56 1.15 22.51
CA ARG A 61 -3.12 1.63 21.20
C ARG A 61 -2.66 0.49 20.31
N GLU A 62 -1.81 -0.42 20.81
CA GLU A 62 -1.34 -1.55 20.02
C GLU A 62 -2.47 -2.51 19.61
N ALA A 63 -3.46 -2.72 20.50
CA ALA A 63 -4.65 -3.52 20.15
C ALA A 63 -5.47 -2.88 19.02
N VAL A 64 -5.77 -1.57 19.13
CA VAL A 64 -6.50 -0.83 18.10
C VAL A 64 -5.75 -0.82 16.77
N ILE A 65 -4.43 -0.66 16.79
CA ILE A 65 -3.60 -0.67 15.58
C ILE A 65 -3.68 -2.03 14.89
N ALA A 66 -3.53 -3.12 15.65
CA ALA A 66 -3.62 -4.48 15.10
C ALA A 66 -4.99 -4.74 14.47
N ASP A 67 -6.08 -4.35 15.14
CA ASP A 67 -7.44 -4.50 14.61
C ASP A 67 -7.65 -3.68 13.33
N CYS A 68 -7.20 -2.41 13.30
CA CYS A 68 -7.31 -1.56 12.13
C CYS A 68 -6.54 -2.11 10.92
N ILE A 69 -5.31 -2.62 11.13
CA ILE A 69 -4.52 -3.21 10.05
C ILE A 69 -5.19 -4.48 9.53
N ALA A 70 -5.62 -5.37 10.42
CA ALA A 70 -6.27 -6.62 10.05
C ALA A 70 -7.55 -6.38 9.23
N ASP A 71 -8.42 -5.49 9.72
CA ASP A 71 -9.67 -5.13 9.03
C ASP A 71 -9.41 -4.48 7.67
N THR A 72 -8.44 -3.56 7.60
CA THR A 72 -8.08 -2.89 6.32
C THR A 72 -7.57 -3.89 5.29
N LEU A 73 -6.68 -4.81 5.68
CA LEU A 73 -6.13 -5.81 4.77
C LEU A 73 -7.18 -6.83 4.34
N ALA A 74 -8.10 -7.21 5.23
CA ALA A 74 -9.22 -8.09 4.90
C ALA A 74 -10.14 -7.44 3.86
N GLN A 75 -10.53 -6.17 4.06
CA GLN A 75 -11.38 -5.45 3.10
C GLN A 75 -10.71 -5.27 1.73
N ILE A 76 -9.39 -5.04 1.70
CA ILE A 76 -8.62 -5.00 0.44
C ILE A 76 -8.64 -6.36 -0.26
N ALA A 77 -8.44 -7.45 0.49
CA ALA A 77 -8.47 -8.80 -0.07
C ALA A 77 -9.85 -9.14 -0.65
N ASP A 78 -10.92 -8.84 0.09
CA ASP A 78 -12.31 -9.03 -0.35
C ASP A 78 -12.60 -8.24 -1.64
N MET A 79 -12.17 -6.98 -1.71
CA MET A 79 -12.35 -6.15 -2.90
C MET A 79 -11.56 -6.69 -4.10
N ASN A 80 -10.33 -7.16 -3.91
CA ASN A 80 -9.55 -7.79 -4.97
C ASN A 80 -10.22 -9.07 -5.48
N GLN A 81 -10.76 -9.88 -4.57
CA GLN A 81 -11.48 -11.10 -4.94
C GLN A 81 -12.70 -10.78 -5.80
N LEU A 82 -13.53 -9.81 -5.39
CA LEU A 82 -14.70 -9.38 -6.16
C LEU A 82 -14.31 -8.91 -7.57
N VAL A 83 -13.24 -8.11 -7.70
CA VAL A 83 -12.75 -7.65 -9.01
C VAL A 83 -12.34 -8.81 -9.91
N HIS A 84 -11.70 -9.84 -9.35
CA HIS A 84 -11.32 -11.04 -10.11
C HIS A 84 -12.52 -11.90 -10.50
N GLU A 85 -13.54 -12.00 -9.66
CA GLU A 85 -14.78 -12.72 -9.99
C GLU A 85 -15.52 -12.03 -11.15
N TYR A 86 -15.68 -10.70 -11.10
CA TYR A 86 -16.29 -9.94 -12.20
C TYR A 86 -15.48 -9.97 -13.51
N ALA A 87 -14.16 -10.10 -13.43
CA ALA A 87 -13.29 -10.20 -14.61
C ALA A 87 -13.38 -11.57 -15.30
N ASN A 88 -13.79 -12.63 -14.59
CA ASN A 88 -13.92 -13.99 -15.13
C ASN A 88 -15.34 -14.29 -15.68
N GLU A 89 -16.31 -13.42 -15.43
CA GLU A 89 -17.70 -13.54 -15.90
C GLU A 89 -17.97 -12.83 -17.25
N ASN A 90 -16.97 -12.17 -17.84
CA ASN A 90 -17.03 -11.50 -19.16
C ASN A 90 -16.00 -12.07 -20.14
#